data_AF-A0A842ZZ35-F1
#
_entry.id   AF-A0A842ZZ35-F1
#
_cell.length_a   1.000
_cell.length_b   1.000
_cell.length_c   1.000
_cell.angle_alpha   90.00
_cell.angle_beta   90.00
_cell.angle_gamma   90.00
#
_symmetry.space_group_name_H-M   'P 1'
#
loop_
_entity.id
_entity.type
_entity.pdbx_description
1 polymer ?
#
loop_
_entity_poly.entity_id
_entity_poly.type
_entity_poly.pdbx_seq_one_letter_code
_entity_poly.pdbx_strand_id
1 'polypeptide(L)' 'MKITRHRPATNGIAERFVQRLKEMLTEKKWINEEELKMILNEIVNEYNDAPHQGLDGLSPNEYEWRIKCVPSA' A
#
# COMPACT_ATOMS: atom_id res chain seq x y z
N MET A 1 -5.48 27.31 7.30
CA MET A 1 -5.37 25.91 6.82
C MET A 1 -4.46 25.90 5.61
N LYS A 2 -3.15 25.60 5.78
CA LYS A 2 -2.19 25.62 4.68
C LYS A 2 -2.26 24.27 3.95
N ILE A 3 -2.82 24.29 2.75
CA ILE A 3 -2.69 23.20 1.77
C ILE A 3 -1.27 23.31 1.22
N THR A 4 -0.37 22.42 1.63
CA THR A 4 1.03 22.46 1.19
C THR A 4 1.10 22.02 -0.28
N ARG A 5 1.54 22.95 -1.13
CA ARG A 5 1.69 22.81 -2.58
C ARG A 5 2.77 21.76 -2.91
N HIS A 6 2.36 20.69 -3.58
CA HIS A 6 3.13 19.83 -4.51
C HIS A 6 4.64 19.64 -4.23
N ARG A 7 5.01 18.53 -3.58
CA ARG A 7 6.38 17.97 -3.62
C ARG A 7 6.41 16.82 -4.66
N PRO A 8 6.92 17.04 -5.88
CA PRO A 8 6.87 16.04 -6.95
C PRO A 8 7.69 14.77 -6.68
N ALA A 9 8.59 14.77 -5.70
CA ALA A 9 9.40 13.60 -5.36
C ALA A 9 8.70 12.59 -4.43
N THR A 10 7.70 13.02 -3.65
CA THR A 10 7.00 12.15 -2.68
C THR A 10 5.68 11.60 -3.23
N ASN A 11 5.11 12.27 -4.24
CA ASN A 11 3.82 11.88 -4.82
C ASN A 11 3.92 10.65 -5.71
N GLY A 12 5.05 10.39 -6.39
CA GLY A 12 5.12 9.28 -7.35
C GLY A 12 4.84 7.90 -6.73
N ILE A 13 5.23 7.67 -5.47
CA ILE A 13 4.93 6.42 -4.77
C ILE A 13 3.45 6.37 -4.36
N ALA A 14 2.93 7.46 -3.80
CA ALA A 14 1.52 7.56 -3.41
C ALA A 14 0.58 7.45 -4.62
N GLU A 15 0.95 8.05 -5.75
CA GLU A 15 0.20 7.98 -7.02
C GLU A 15 0.21 6.56 -7.58
N ARG A 16 1.36 5.88 -7.58
CA ARG A 16 1.46 4.46 -7.99
C ARG A 16 0.66 3.54 -7.07
N PHE A 17 0.69 3.79 -5.76
CA PHE A 17 -0.13 3.07 -4.79
C PHE A 17 -1.62 3.26 -5.07
N VAL A 18 -2.08 4.50 -5.23
CA VAL A 18 -3.49 4.80 -5.52
C VAL A 18 -3.91 4.21 -6.86
N GLN A 19 -3.04 4.22 -7.87
CA GLN A 19 -3.31 3.57 -9.15
C GLN A 19 -3.47 2.06 -8.97
N ARG A 20 -2.54 1.40 -8.28
CA ARG A 20 -2.58 -0.04 -8.03
C ARG A 20 -3.82 -0.46 -7.23
N LEU A 21 -4.15 0.32 -6.20
CA LEU A 21 -5.36 0.13 -5.39
C LEU A 21 -6.63 0.20 -6.24
N LYS A 22 -6.70 1.17 -7.16
CA LYS A 22 -7.84 1.29 -8.10
C LYS A 22 -7.94 0.11 -9.07
N GLU A 23 -6.81 -0.38 -9.58
CA GLU A 23 -6.79 -1.58 -10.44
C GLU A 23 -7.36 -2.78 -9.70
N MET A 24 -6.89 -3.05 -8.48
CA MET A 24 -7.36 -4.17 -7.64
C MET A 24 -8.84 -4.02 -7.29
N LEU A 25 -9.31 -2.80 -7.04
CA LEU A 25 -10.73 -2.52 -6.82
C LEU A 25 -11.59 -2.72 -8.07
N THR A 26 -11.05 -2.51 -9.28
CA THR A 26 -11.79 -2.68 -10.54
C THR A 26 -12.19 -4.14 -10.78
N GLU A 27 -11.42 -5.08 -10.23
CA GLU A 27 -11.70 -6.52 -10.33
C GLU A 27 -12.72 -7.01 -9.29
N LYS A 28 -13.11 -6.16 -8.33
CA LYS A 28 -14.01 -6.49 -7.23
C LYS A 28 -15.38 -5.82 -7.43
N LYS A 29 -16.42 -6.41 -6.89
CA LYS A 29 -17.77 -5.81 -6.82
C LYS A 29 -18.24 -5.78 -5.38
N TRP A 30 -18.89 -4.70 -4.98
CA TRP A 30 -19.48 -4.52 -3.66
C TRP A 30 -20.82 -3.78 -3.79
N ILE A 31 -21.68 -3.95 -2.80
CA ILE A 31 -23.05 -3.41 -2.80
C ILE A 31 -23.20 -2.31 -1.73
N ASN A 32 -22.52 -2.46 -0.61
CA ASN A 32 -22.59 -1.58 0.56
C ASN A 32 -21.20 -1.25 1.11
N GLU A 33 -21.14 -0.26 2.01
CA GLU A 33 -19.89 0.23 2.59
C GLU A 33 -19.14 -0.85 3.39
N GLU A 34 -19.85 -1.74 4.08
CA GLU A 34 -19.21 -2.78 4.90
C GLU A 34 -18.44 -3.79 4.04
N GLU A 35 -19.04 -4.22 2.93
CA GLU A 35 -18.37 -5.08 1.95
C GLU A 35 -17.15 -4.39 1.33
N LEU A 36 -17.26 -3.10 1.03
CA LEU A 36 -16.11 -2.31 0.58
C LEU A 36 -14.99 -2.28 1.62
N LYS A 37 -15.30 -2.12 2.92
CA LYS A 37 -14.29 -2.15 4.00
C LYS A 37 -13.63 -3.53 4.09
N MET A 38 -14.38 -4.62 3.93
CA MET A 38 -13.81 -5.97 3.91
C MET A 38 -12.87 -6.16 2.73
N ILE A 39 -13.31 -5.80 1.52
CA ILE A 39 -12.51 -5.89 0.29
C ILE A 39 -11.25 -5.01 0.40
N LEU A 40 -11.36 -3.81 0.95
CA LEU A 40 -10.20 -2.94 1.18
C LEU A 40 -9.21 -3.59 2.14
N ASN A 41 -9.69 -4.24 3.21
CA ASN A 41 -8.82 -4.95 4.14
C ASN A 41 -8.12 -6.14 3.46
N GLU A 42 -8.82 -6.89 2.61
CA GLU A 42 -8.20 -7.96 1.81
C GLU A 42 -7.13 -7.40 0.86
N ILE A 43 -7.45 -6.33 0.13
CA ILE A 43 -6.52 -5.69 -0.80
C ILE A 43 -5.28 -5.16 -0.08
N VAL A 44 -5.44 -4.54 1.09
CA VAL A 44 -4.31 -4.06 1.89
C VAL A 44 -3.43 -5.22 2.36
N ASN A 45 -4.02 -6.34 2.76
CA ASN A 45 -3.25 -7.53 3.14
C ASN A 45 -2.49 -8.10 1.94
N GLU A 46 -3.14 -8.29 0.79
CA GLU A 46 -2.50 -8.78 -0.43
C GLU A 46 -1.38 -7.84 -0.90
N TYR A 47 -1.62 -6.53 -0.87
CA TYR A 47 -0.62 -5.53 -1.21
C TYR A 47 0.58 -5.57 -0.25
N ASN A 48 0.36 -5.68 1.06
CA ASN A 48 1.46 -5.69 2.03
C ASN A 48 2.26 -7.00 2.06
N ASP A 49 1.72 -8.08 1.48
CA ASP A 49 2.40 -9.37 1.33
C ASP A 49 3.12 -9.50 -0.05
N ALA A 50 2.70 -8.72 -1.04
CA ALA A 50 3.31 -8.73 -2.36
C ALA A 50 4.71 -8.07 -2.39
N PRO A 51 5.64 -8.57 -3.22
CA PRO A 51 6.97 -7.97 -3.37
C PRO A 51 6.91 -6.61 -4.06
N HIS A 52 7.64 -5.63 -3.53
CA HIS A 52 7.66 -4.26 -4.05
C HIS A 52 9.02 -3.91 -4.66
N GLN A 53 9.01 -3.37 -5.87
CA GLN A 53 10.21 -2.87 -6.56
C GLN A 53 10.96 -1.80 -5.73
N GLY A 54 10.22 -0.99 -4.96
CA GLY A 54 10.79 0.04 -4.08
C GLY A 54 11.40 -0.50 -2.77
N LEU A 55 11.24 -1.79 -2.49
CA LEU A 55 11.74 -2.47 -1.28
C LEU A 55 12.72 -3.59 -1.64
N ASP A 56 13.47 -3.44 -2.75
CA ASP A 56 14.42 -4.46 -3.23
C ASP A 56 13.75 -5.83 -3.49
N GLY A 57 12.48 -5.82 -3.88
CA GLY A 57 11.69 -7.03 -4.11
C GLY A 57 11.12 -7.67 -2.83
N LEU A 58 11.29 -7.03 -1.67
CA LEU A 58 10.64 -7.46 -0.42
C LEU A 58 9.19 -6.97 -0.36
N SER A 59 8.36 -7.69 0.38
CA SER A 59 7.05 -7.15 0.76
C SER A 59 7.18 -6.13 1.90
N PRO A 60 6.23 -5.19 2.02
CA PRO A 60 6.15 -4.28 3.16
C PRO A 60 6.17 -5.00 4.51
N ASN A 61 5.44 -6.12 4.63
CA ASN A 61 5.44 -6.94 5.85
C ASN A 61 6.82 -7.55 6.13
N GLU A 62 7.49 -8.10 5.13
CA GLU A 62 8.83 -8.66 5.28
C GLU A 62 9.85 -7.58 5.66
N TYR A 63 9.76 -6.41 5.05
CA TYR A 63 10.63 -5.28 5.36
C TYR A 63 10.44 -4.81 6.81
N GLU A 64 9.19 -4.70 7.28
CA GLU A 64 8.89 -4.37 8.68
C GLU A 64 9.46 -5.40 9.65
N TRP A 65 9.28 -6.69 9.35
CA TRP A 65 9.87 -7.79 10.13
C TRP A 65 11.39 -7.69 10.19
N ARG A 66 12.06 -7.42 9.06
CA ARG A 66 13.52 -7.26 9.00
C ARG A 66 14.01 -6.09 9.84
N ILE A 67 13.33 -4.95 9.82
CA ILE A 67 13.69 -3.81 10.69
C ILE A 67 13.51 -4.17 12.16
N LYS A 68 12.37 -4.80 12.53
CA LYS A 68 12.09 -5.19 13.91
C LYS A 68 13.03 -6.27 14.44
N CYS A 69 13.53 -7.14 13.57
CA CYS A 69 14.42 -8.25 13.93
C CYS A 69 15.91 -7.97 13.71
N VAL A 70 16.32 -6.79 13.26
CA VAL A 70 17.75 -6.40 13.32
C VAL A 70 18.10 -6.21 14.80
N PRO A 71 18.98 -7.04 15.40
CA PRO A 71 19.51 -6.73 16.72
C PRO A 71 20.24 -5.40 16.61
N SER A 72 19.93 -4.47 17.51
CA SER A 72 20.74 -3.25 17.68
C SER A 72 22.19 -3.70 17.90
N ALA A 73 23.03 -3.49 16.90
CA ALA A 73 24.48 -3.67 17.01
C ALA A 73 25.07 -2.59 17.92
#